data_AF-A0A2E4D938-F1
#
_entry.id   AF-A0A2E4D938-F1
#
_cell.length_a   1.000
_cell.length_b   1.000
_cell.length_c   1.000
_cell.angle_alpha   90.00
_cell.angle_beta   90.00
_cell.angle_gamma   90.00
#
_symmetry.space_group_name_H-M   'P 1'
#
loop_
_entity.id
_entity.type
_entity.pdbx_description
1 polymer ?
#
loop_
_entity_poly.entity_id
_entity_poly.type
_entity_poly.pdbx_seq_one_letter_code
_entity_poly.pdbx_strand_id
1 'polypeptide(L)'
;MKFLFAALLVLSCLSFADDHEGMKGKNFDKMKAKALDHIVNRQQNLTKFKACVEAAKDKDALKTCRKENMKRNKEMRSAMKEKRQQRKANRKNKKD
;
A
#
# COMPACT_ATOMS: atom_id res chain seq x y z
N MET A 1 50.21 -11.29 2.59
CA MET A 1 49.07 -12.00 1.95
C MET A 1 47.76 -11.90 2.73
N LYS A 2 47.71 -12.18 4.05
CA LYS A 2 46.45 -12.09 4.84
C LYS A 2 45.85 -10.68 4.94
N PHE A 3 46.68 -9.63 4.99
CA PHE A 3 46.20 -8.24 5.03
C PHE A 3 45.57 -7.76 3.72
N LEU A 4 45.92 -8.35 2.57
CA LEU A 4 45.33 -8.00 1.28
C LEU A 4 43.88 -8.49 1.16
N PHE A 5 43.58 -9.68 1.69
CA PHE A 5 42.20 -10.20 1.73
C PHE A 5 41.30 -9.38 2.66
N ALA A 6 41.83 -8.94 3.81
CA ALA A 6 41.07 -8.08 4.73
C ALA A 6 40.75 -6.70 4.10
N ALA A 7 41.71 -6.10 3.40
CA ALA A 7 41.51 -4.83 2.70
C ALA A 7 40.48 -4.94 1.56
N LEU A 8 40.50 -6.05 0.81
CA LEU A 8 39.53 -6.29 -0.26
C LEU A 8 38.09 -6.44 0.27
N LEU A 9 37.94 -7.09 1.43
CA LEU A 9 36.66 -7.30 2.08
C LEU A 9 36.07 -5.98 2.61
N VAL A 10 36.89 -5.14 3.25
CA VAL A 10 36.47 -3.81 3.72
C VAL A 10 36.10 -2.88 2.55
N LEU A 11 36.84 -2.94 1.43
CA LEU A 11 36.53 -2.12 0.25
C LEU A 11 35.19 -2.49 -0.39
N SER A 12 34.81 -3.79 -0.38
CA SER A 12 33.51 -4.24 -0.87
C SER A 12 32.32 -3.80 -0.01
N CYS A 13 32.52 -3.56 1.30
CA CYS A 13 31.48 -3.03 2.18
C CYS A 13 31.21 -1.54 1.93
N LEU A 14 32.22 -0.76 1.54
CA LEU A 14 32.07 0.67 1.24
C LEU A 14 31.34 0.93 -0.09
N SER A 15 31.40 0.00 -1.05
CA SER A 15 30.66 0.10 -2.31
C SER A 15 29.14 -0.13 -2.17
N PHE A 16 28.68 -0.65 -1.03
CA PHE A 16 27.26 -0.83 -0.73
C PHE A 16 26.66 0.31 0.11
N ALA A 17 27.50 1.23 0.62
CA ALA A 17 27.09 2.39 1.40
C ALA A 17 27.08 3.67 0.54
N ASP A 18 26.59 3.57 -0.70
CA ASP A 18 26.32 4.74 -1.53
C ASP A 18 25.03 5.40 -1.02
N ASP A 19 25.24 6.18 0.05
CA ASP A 19 24.28 6.95 0.82
C ASP A 19 23.67 8.07 -0.03
N HIS A 20 22.72 7.70 -0.88
CA HIS A 20 21.65 8.60 -1.35
C HIS A 20 20.66 8.91 -0.19
N GLU A 21 21.17 9.36 0.95
CA GLU A 21 20.46 9.53 2.23
C GLU A 21 19.40 10.66 2.20
N GLY A 22 19.50 11.64 1.31
CA GLY A 22 18.61 12.82 1.35
C GLY A 22 17.21 12.65 0.74
N MET A 23 17.02 11.75 -0.22
CA MET A 23 15.76 11.63 -0.99
C MET A 23 15.00 10.30 -0.82
N LYS A 24 15.64 9.26 -0.28
CA LYS A 24 15.01 7.93 -0.13
C LYS A 24 14.09 7.85 1.11
N GLY A 25 14.47 8.45 2.24
CA GLY A 25 13.70 8.38 3.51
C GLY A 25 12.29 8.97 3.43
N LYS A 26 12.13 10.19 2.90
CA LYS A 26 10.81 10.85 2.74
C LYS A 26 9.86 10.07 1.82
N ASN A 27 10.41 9.35 0.84
CA ASN A 27 9.63 8.50 -0.05
C ASN A 27 9.20 7.19 0.64
N PHE A 28 10.07 6.62 1.48
CA PHE A 28 9.77 5.43 2.27
C PHE A 28 8.62 5.69 3.25
N ASP A 29 8.69 6.74 4.07
CA ASP A 29 7.63 7.06 5.03
C ASP A 29 6.29 7.33 4.34
N LYS A 30 6.33 8.02 3.20
CA LYS A 30 5.14 8.28 2.38
C LYS A 30 4.56 7.00 1.77
N MET A 31 5.39 6.02 1.40
CA MET A 31 4.92 4.72 0.93
C MET A 31 4.35 3.88 2.07
N LYS A 32 5.05 3.85 3.22
CA LYS A 32 4.61 3.17 4.44
C LYS A 32 3.25 3.69 4.89
N ALA A 33 3.08 5.01 4.97
CA ALA A 33 1.80 5.64 5.34
C ALA A 33 0.66 5.24 4.39
N LYS A 34 0.91 5.23 3.07
CA LYS A 34 -0.09 4.78 2.09
C LYS A 34 -0.42 3.29 2.21
N ALA A 35 0.56 2.46 2.51
CA ALA A 35 0.34 1.02 2.71
C ALA A 35 -0.50 0.79 3.96
N LEU A 36 -0.20 1.47 5.06
CA LEU A 36 -0.98 1.43 6.29
C LEU A 36 -2.42 1.91 6.07
N ASP A 37 -2.62 3.03 5.37
CA ASP A 37 -3.96 3.53 5.03
C ASP A 37 -4.79 2.49 4.24
N HIS A 38 -4.16 1.82 3.28
CA HIS A 38 -4.82 0.74 2.53
C HIS A 38 -5.19 -0.46 3.41
N ILE A 39 -4.30 -0.85 4.33
CA ILE A 39 -4.55 -1.94 5.28
C ILE A 39 -5.71 -1.58 6.22
N VAL A 40 -5.68 -0.39 6.82
CA VAL A 40 -6.72 0.09 7.75
C VAL A 40 -8.08 0.13 7.04
N ASN A 41 -8.15 0.66 5.83
CA ASN A 41 -9.40 0.70 5.07
C ASN A 41 -9.92 -0.71 4.76
N ARG A 42 -9.03 -1.62 4.35
CA ARG A 42 -9.42 -3.03 4.12
C ARG A 42 -9.92 -3.69 5.40
N GLN A 43 -9.25 -3.46 6.53
CA GLN A 43 -9.65 -3.98 7.83
C GLN A 43 -11.03 -3.46 8.23
N GLN A 44 -11.29 -2.16 8.09
CA GLN A 44 -12.61 -1.59 8.37
C GLN A 44 -13.71 -2.23 7.52
N ASN A 45 -13.46 -2.44 6.22
CA ASN A 45 -14.45 -3.07 5.35
C ASN A 45 -14.73 -4.53 5.76
N LEU A 46 -13.70 -5.29 6.11
CA LEU A 46 -13.84 -6.65 6.62
C LEU A 46 -14.60 -6.68 7.95
N THR A 47 -14.29 -5.78 8.89
CA THR A 47 -14.99 -5.67 10.16
C THR A 47 -16.47 -5.34 9.97
N LYS A 48 -16.80 -4.40 9.07
CA LYS A 48 -18.20 -4.07 8.77
C LYS A 48 -18.95 -5.24 8.13
N PHE A 49 -18.31 -5.98 7.23
CA PHE A 49 -18.92 -7.16 6.63
C PHE A 49 -19.12 -8.28 7.65
N LYS A 50 -18.12 -8.52 8.52
CA LYS A 50 -18.21 -9.46 9.63
C LYS A 50 -19.39 -9.12 10.54
N ALA A 51 -19.50 -7.88 11.00
CA ALA A 51 -20.60 -7.44 11.87
C ALA A 51 -21.97 -7.63 11.20
N CYS A 52 -22.08 -7.36 9.89
CA CYS A 52 -23.33 -7.61 9.13
C CYS A 52 -23.70 -9.11 9.14
N VAL A 53 -22.72 -9.97 8.89
CA VAL A 53 -22.93 -11.42 8.86
C VAL A 53 -23.27 -11.96 10.25
N GLU A 54 -22.62 -11.46 11.30
CA GLU A 54 -22.92 -11.84 12.70
C GLU A 54 -24.33 -11.39 13.13
N ALA A 55 -24.81 -10.25 12.63
CA ALA A 55 -26.16 -9.75 12.91
C ALA A 55 -27.26 -10.41 12.05
N ALA A 56 -26.89 -11.10 10.97
CA ALA A 56 -27.85 -11.69 10.05
C ALA A 56 -28.54 -12.91 10.68
N LYS A 57 -29.86 -12.88 10.74
CA LYS A 57 -30.68 -13.95 11.35
C LYS A 57 -31.18 -14.99 10.36
N ASP A 58 -31.16 -14.68 9.06
CA ASP A 58 -31.69 -15.53 8.01
C ASP A 58 -30.92 -15.38 6.69
N LYS A 59 -31.29 -16.22 5.71
CA LYS A 59 -30.65 -16.28 4.40
C LYS A 59 -30.83 -14.99 3.61
N ASP A 60 -31.93 -14.27 3.80
CA ASP A 60 -32.21 -13.05 3.04
C ASP A 60 -31.42 -11.85 3.60
N ALA A 61 -31.25 -11.77 4.93
CA ALA A 61 -30.31 -10.86 5.57
C ALA A 61 -28.87 -11.10 5.09
N LEU A 62 -28.43 -12.36 4.97
CA LEU A 62 -27.10 -12.68 4.42
C LEU A 62 -26.92 -12.24 2.96
N LYS A 63 -27.95 -12.38 2.12
CA LYS A 63 -27.92 -11.87 0.74
C LYS A 63 -27.76 -10.36 0.71
N THR A 64 -28.45 -9.64 1.59
CA THR A 64 -28.33 -8.19 1.74
C THR A 64 -26.91 -7.79 2.13
N CYS A 65 -26.31 -8.44 3.15
CA CYS A 65 -24.91 -8.22 3.53
C CYS A 65 -23.94 -8.42 2.36
N ARG A 66 -24.14 -9.46 1.53
CA ARG A 66 -23.31 -9.70 0.32
C ARG A 66 -23.46 -8.58 -0.71
N LYS A 67 -24.69 -8.15 -1.00
CA LYS A 67 -24.95 -7.08 -1.97
C LYS A 67 -24.31 -5.76 -1.52
N GLU A 68 -24.45 -5.42 -0.25
CA GLU A 68 -23.83 -4.20 0.32
C GLU A 68 -22.31 -4.26 0.33
N ASN A 69 -21.72 -5.41 0.70
CA ASN A 69 -20.27 -5.61 0.61
C ASN A 69 -19.77 -5.50 -0.84
N MET A 70 -20.50 -6.08 -1.79
CA MET A 70 -20.17 -5.96 -3.21
C MET A 70 -20.22 -4.50 -3.69
N LYS A 71 -21.26 -3.76 -3.30
CA LYS A 71 -21.42 -2.34 -3.63
C LYS A 71 -20.26 -1.51 -3.09
N ARG A 72 -19.96 -1.64 -1.78
CA ARG A 72 -18.80 -0.98 -1.14
C ARG A 72 -17.48 -1.31 -1.84
N ASN A 73 -17.26 -2.58 -2.17
CA ASN A 73 -16.04 -2.99 -2.88
C ASN A 73 -15.96 -2.40 -4.29
N LYS A 74 -17.08 -2.25 -5.00
CA LYS A 74 -17.13 -1.63 -6.32
C LYS A 74 -16.79 -0.14 -6.24
N GLU A 75 -17.36 0.57 -5.28
CA GLU A 75 -17.10 1.99 -5.02
C GLU A 75 -15.63 2.24 -4.64
N MET A 76 -15.05 1.40 -3.77
CA MET A 76 -13.61 1.50 -3.47
C MET A 76 -12.75 1.26 -4.71
N ARG A 77 -13.10 0.28 -5.56
CA ARG A 77 -12.36 0.00 -6.80
C ARG A 77 -12.44 1.17 -7.79
N SER A 78 -13.60 1.82 -7.95
CA SER A 78 -13.72 3.01 -8.80
C SER A 78 -12.91 4.18 -8.25
N ALA A 79 -13.02 4.47 -6.95
CA ALA A 79 -12.23 5.53 -6.31
C ALA A 79 -10.71 5.30 -6.45
N MET A 80 -10.24 4.05 -6.36
CA MET A 80 -8.83 3.72 -6.61
C MET A 80 -8.42 3.91 -8.07
N LYS A 81 -9.29 3.60 -9.04
CA LYS A 81 -9.03 3.85 -10.46
C LYS A 81 -8.92 5.35 -10.74
N GLU A 82 -9.82 6.16 -10.19
CA GLU A 82 -9.80 7.62 -10.31
C GLU A 82 -8.52 8.21 -9.71
N LYS A 83 -8.17 7.82 -8.47
CA LYS A 83 -6.89 8.22 -7.85
C LYS A 83 -5.68 7.81 -8.70
N ARG A 84 -5.73 6.66 -9.39
CA ARG A 84 -4.67 6.23 -10.30
C ARG A 84 -4.61 7.10 -11.56
N GLN A 85 -5.74 7.47 -12.13
CA GLN A 85 -5.81 8.38 -13.29
C GLN A 85 -5.30 9.77 -12.92
N GLN A 86 -5.73 10.34 -11.79
CA GLN A 86 -5.22 11.62 -11.28
C GLN A 86 -3.70 11.60 -11.09
N ARG A 87 -3.15 10.53 -10.50
CA ARG A 87 -1.69 10.36 -10.35
C ARG A 87 -0.96 10.29 -11.70
N LYS A 88 -1.58 9.70 -12.72
CA LYS A 88 -1.00 9.67 -14.08
C LYS A 88 -1.02 11.07 -14.72
N ALA A 89 -2.14 11.80 -14.61
CA ALA A 89 -2.25 13.17 -15.12
C ALA A 89 -1.23 14.10 -14.45
N ASN A 90 -1.15 14.07 -13.11
CA ASN A 90 -0.19 14.89 -12.36
C ASN A 90 1.29 14.58 -12.68
N ARG A 91 1.58 13.38 -13.20
CA ARG A 91 2.93 13.01 -13.68
C ARG A 91 3.20 13.52 -15.10
N LYS A 92 2.17 13.63 -15.94
CA LYS A 92 2.28 14.22 -17.28
C LYS A 92 2.52 15.72 -17.17
N ASN A 93 1.66 16.43 -16.42
CA ASN A 93 1.75 17.88 -16.20
C ASN A 93 3.02 18.34 -15.44
N LYS A 94 3.81 17.41 -14.88
CA LYS A 94 5.10 17.72 -14.24
C LYS A 94 6.31 17.49 -15.15
N LYS A 95 6.10 16.90 -16.33
CA LYS A 95 7.14 16.64 -17.33
C LYS A 95 7.18 17.69 -18.44
N ASP A 96 6.08 18.43 -18.61
CA ASP A 96 5.98 19.62 -19.46
C ASP A 96 6.39 20.87 -18.65
#